data_AF-A0A7V6G0P5-F1
#
_entry.id   AF-A0A7V6G0P5-F1
#
_cell.length_a   1.000
_cell.length_b   1.000
_cell.length_c   1.000
_cell.angle_alpha   90.00
_cell.angle_beta   90.00
_cell.angle_gamma   90.00
#
_symmetry.space_group_name_H-M   'P 1'
#
loop_
_entity.id
_entity.type
_entity.pdbx_description
1 polymer ?
#
loop_
_entity_poly.entity_id
_entity_poly.type
_entity_poly.pdbx_seq_one_letter_code
_entity_poly.pdbx_strand_id
1 'polypeptide(L)' 'MQSTKFGAIIRTDDIEKAKITCAKKLFNEISTSGVKYHDVNNYQELLDIMETI' A
#
# COMPACT_ATOMS: atom_id res chain seq x y z
N MET A 1 -0.91 -4.17 25.85
CA MET A 1 -0.78 -4.53 24.43
C MET A 1 -2.17 -4.88 23.92
N GLN A 2 -2.89 -3.91 23.35
CA GLN A 2 -4.28 -4.18 22.93
C GLN A 2 -4.25 -5.03 21.65
N SER A 3 -4.62 -6.29 21.82
CA SER A 3 -4.86 -7.24 20.73
C SER A 3 -6.08 -6.77 19.94
N THR A 4 -5.88 -6.37 18.69
CA THR A 4 -6.98 -6.14 17.75
C THR A 4 -7.37 -7.44 17.08
N LYS A 5 -8.68 -7.66 16.99
CA LYS A 5 -9.33 -8.80 16.35
C LYS A 5 -8.84 -8.94 14.90
N PHE A 6 -8.60 -10.17 14.48
CA PHE A 6 -8.23 -10.51 13.10
C PHE A 6 -9.23 -9.87 12.13
N GLY A 7 -8.75 -8.99 11.24
CA GLY A 7 -9.57 -8.23 10.29
C GLY A 7 -9.80 -6.75 10.62
N ALA A 8 -9.47 -6.29 11.83
CA ALA A 8 -9.48 -4.86 12.19
C ALA A 8 -8.05 -4.40 12.55
N ILE A 9 -7.12 -4.56 11.61
CA ILE A 9 -5.77 -3.99 11.76
C ILE A 9 -5.89 -2.50 11.43
N ILE A 10 -5.98 -1.68 12.47
CA ILE A 10 -5.60 -0.28 12.33
C ILE A 10 -4.09 -0.31 12.01
N ARG A 11 -3.68 0.16 10.82
CA ARG A 11 -2.27 0.23 10.38
C ARG A 11 -1.51 1.33 11.14
N THR A 12 -1.53 1.26 12.46
CA THR A 12 -0.94 2.23 13.37
C THR A 12 0.45 1.85 13.83
N ASP A 13 0.88 0.60 13.63
CA ASP A 13 2.24 0.22 13.98
C ASP A 13 3.24 0.89 13.01
N ASP A 14 4.34 1.41 13.56
CA ASP A 14 5.30 2.21 12.80
C ASP A 14 6.08 1.35 11.79
N ILE A 15 6.14 0.03 12.02
CA ILE A 15 6.76 -0.92 11.11
C ILE A 15 5.94 -1.00 9.82
N GLU A 16 4.61 -1.03 9.91
CA GLU A 16 3.71 -1.10 8.77
C GLU A 16 3.75 0.20 7.95
N LYS A 17 3.77 1.35 8.63
CA LYS A 17 4.02 2.64 7.96
C LYS A 17 5.36 2.67 7.25
N ALA A 18 6.40 2.13 7.87
CA ALA A 18 7.73 2.02 7.26
C ALA A 18 7.70 1.13 6.01
N LYS A 19 7.05 -0.04 6.04
CA LYS A 19 6.88 -0.92 4.86
C LYS A 19 6.22 -0.20 3.69
N ILE A 20 5.13 0.53 3.95
CA ILE A 20 4.42 1.30 2.91
C ILE A 20 5.32 2.38 2.31
N THR A 21 6.05 3.11 3.17
CA THR A 21 6.97 4.16 2.74
C THR A 21 8.09 3.59 1.87
N CYS A 22 8.68 2.47 2.29
CA CYS A 22 9.71 1.77 1.54
C CYS A 22 9.19 1.30 0.17
N ALA A 23 7.99 0.72 0.11
CA ALA A 23 7.40 0.25 -1.15
C ALA A 23 7.13 1.41 -2.12
N LYS A 24 6.55 2.53 -1.63
CA LYS A 24 6.32 3.75 -2.42
C LYS A 24 7.63 4.26 -3.02
N LYS A 25 8.68 4.42 -2.20
CA LYS A 25 9.99 4.87 -2.65
C LYS A 25 10.62 3.92 -3.65
N LEU A 26 10.59 2.61 -3.37
CA LEU A 26 11.19 1.60 -4.23
C LEU A 26 10.58 1.65 -5.63
N PHE A 27 9.26 1.56 -5.75
CA PHE A 27 8.63 1.42 -7.07
C PHE A 27 8.49 2.75 -7.80
N ASN A 28 8.28 3.87 -7.11
CA ASN A 28 8.02 5.14 -7.78
C ASN A 28 9.29 5.96 -8.04
N GLU A 29 10.36 5.76 -7.26
CA GLU A 29 11.58 6.57 -7.37
C GLU A 29 12.82 5.77 -7.78
N ILE A 30 12.95 4.51 -7.34
CA ILE A 30 14.19 3.73 -7.52
C ILE A 30 14.08 2.70 -8.65
N SER A 31 12.94 2.03 -8.77
CA SER A 31 12.76 0.93 -9.71
C SER A 31 12.75 1.42 -11.16
N THR A 32 13.48 0.70 -12.02
CA THR A 32 13.48 0.91 -13.48
C THR A 32 12.62 -0.12 -14.21
N SER A 33 11.94 -1.01 -13.49
CA SER A 33 11.17 -2.12 -14.07
C SER A 33 9.80 -1.71 -14.64
N GLY A 34 9.51 -0.41 -14.75
CA GLY A 34 8.26 0.11 -15.30
C GLY A 34 7.01 -0.14 -14.45
N VAL A 35 7.16 -0.54 -13.19
CA VAL A 35 6.04 -0.79 -12.26
C VAL A 35 5.91 0.35 -11.26
N LYS A 36 4.68 0.68 -10.84
CA LYS A 36 4.40 1.75 -9.87
C LYS A 36 3.61 1.23 -8.67
N TYR A 37 3.83 1.86 -7.52
CA TYR A 37 3.03 1.63 -6.33
C TYR A 37 1.80 2.53 -6.32
N HIS A 38 0.63 1.94 -6.11
CA HIS A 38 -0.65 2.63 -5.92
C HIS A 38 -1.27 2.24 -4.57
N ASP A 39 -1.80 3.22 -3.85
CA ASP A 39 -2.57 2.99 -2.62
C ASP A 39 -4.03 2.77 -3.02
N VAL A 40 -4.65 1.71 -2.49
CA VAL A 40 -6.03 1.34 -2.84
C VAL A 40 -6.78 0.95 -1.58
N ASN A 41 -7.95 1.56 -1.39
CA ASN A 41 -8.74 1.41 -0.16
C ASN A 41 -10.01 0.58 -0.37
N ASN A 42 -10.43 0.36 -1.61
CA ASN A 42 -11.59 -0.45 -1.95
C ASN A 42 -11.48 -1.06 -3.36
N TYR A 43 -12.39 -1.99 -3.66
CA TYR A 43 -12.36 -2.72 -4.94
C TYR A 43 -12.63 -1.85 -6.17
N GLN A 44 -13.51 -0.86 -6.06
CA GLN A 44 -13.80 0.02 -7.20
C GLN A 44 -12.57 0.86 -7.57
N GLU A 45 -11.89 1.42 -6.56
CA GLU A 45 -10.64 2.17 -6.77
C GLU A 45 -9.55 1.31 -7.42
N LEU A 46 -9.49 0.01 -7.11
CA LEU A 46 -8.60 -0.92 -7.82
C LEU A 46 -8.94 -0.99 -9.31
N LEU A 47 -10.22 -1.21 -9.63
CA LEU A 47 -10.68 -1.34 -11.02
C LEU A 47 -10.41 -0.07 -11.82
N ASP A 48 -10.73 1.09 -11.24
CA ASP A 48 -10.53 2.40 -11.88
C ASP A 48 -9.04 2.61 -12.22
N ILE A 49 -8.12 2.22 -11.33
CA ILE A 49 -6.68 2.32 -11.59
C ILE A 49 -6.27 1.35 -12.70
N MET A 50 -6.74 0.10 -12.66
CA MET A 50 -6.42 -0.91 -13.66
C MET A 50 -6.86 -0.52 -15.08
N GLU A 51 -7.93 0.27 -15.22
CA GLU A 51 -8.38 0.79 -16.52
C GLU A 51 -7.51 1.95 -17.06
N THR A 52 -6.69 2.58 -16.21
CA THR A 52 -5.86 3.75 -16.59
C THR A 52 -4.39 3.42 -16.89
N ILE A 53 -3.97 2.17 -16.66
CA ILE A 53 -2.59 1.68 -16.84
C ILE A 53 -2.52 0.84 -18.12
#